data_AF-A0A956Y1C2-F1
#
_entry.id   AF-A0A956Y1C2-F1
#
_cell.length_a   1.000
_cell.length_b   1.000
_cell.length_c   1.000
_cell.angle_alpha   90.00
_cell.angle_beta   90.00
_cell.angle_gamma   90.00
#
_symmetry.space_group_name_H-M   'P 1'
#
loop_
_entity.id
_entity.type
_entity.pdbx_description
1 polymer ?
#
loop_
_entity_poly.entity_id
_entity_poly.type
_entity_poly.pdbx_seq_one_letter_code
_entity_poly.pdbx_strand_id
1 'polypeptide(L)'
;MEELLGQIGNALRPESLGDWFVYLLLIMNFLVLVITPEKNDRANYMIVVVLFACVVDLMRGSNGSVIPVDGFDDLGFGTMMTHVIMGIVPFLAAGAIRITGRKGRMSVPLAVLAGVFGVVYAVFAFVAPNVVY
;
A
#
# COMPACT_ATOMS: atom_id res chain seq x y z
N MET A 1 -27.30 -2.56 -1.04
CA MET A 1 -26.33 -2.11 -0.02
C MET A 1 -25.69 -3.31 0.67
N GLU A 2 -26.48 -4.30 1.10
CA GLU A 2 -25.97 -5.55 1.70
C GLU A 2 -25.07 -6.37 0.75
N GLU A 3 -25.41 -6.48 -0.54
CA GLU A 3 -24.55 -7.15 -1.53
C GLU A 3 -23.19 -6.47 -1.71
N LEU A 4 -23.16 -5.14 -1.71
CA LEU A 4 -21.92 -4.37 -1.89
C LEU A 4 -21.02 -4.47 -0.65
N LEU A 5 -21.61 -4.43 0.55
CA LEU A 5 -20.88 -4.69 1.80
C LEU A 5 -20.35 -6.14 1.87
N GLY A 6 -21.12 -7.11 1.38
CA GLY A 6 -20.68 -8.51 1.27
C GLY A 6 -19.54 -8.70 0.27
N GLN A 7 -19.59 -8.01 -0.87
CA GLN A 7 -18.50 -8.01 -1.87
C GLN A 7 -17.22 -7.37 -1.31
N ILE A 8 -17.32 -6.25 -0.61
CA ILE A 8 -16.16 -5.62 0.07
C ILE A 8 -15.61 -6.54 1.16
N GLY A 9 -16.48 -7.14 1.98
CA GLY A 9 -16.07 -8.06 3.05
C GLY A 9 -15.35 -9.30 2.54
N ASN A 10 -15.75 -9.81 1.37
CA ASN A 10 -15.05 -10.92 0.71
C ASN A 10 -13.75 -10.46 0.03
N ALA A 11 -13.72 -9.29 -0.62
CA ALA A 11 -12.52 -8.75 -1.26
C ALA A 11 -11.38 -8.47 -0.27
N LEU A 12 -11.72 -8.12 0.98
CA LEU A 12 -10.72 -7.87 2.03
C LEU A 12 -10.26 -9.16 2.73
N ARG A 13 -10.78 -10.34 2.42
CA ARG A 13 -10.25 -11.58 3.01
C ARG A 13 -8.92 -11.92 2.35
N PRO A 14 -7.84 -12.15 3.11
CA PRO A 14 -6.58 -12.56 2.52
C PRO A 14 -6.70 -14.01 2.04
N GLU A 15 -6.61 -14.20 0.73
CA GLU A 15 -6.69 -15.51 0.07
C GLU A 15 -5.33 -15.93 -0.50
N SER A 16 -4.44 -14.97 -0.79
CA SER A 16 -3.10 -15.21 -1.34
C SER A 16 -1.96 -14.77 -0.40
N LEU A 17 -0.74 -15.22 -0.70
CA LEU A 17 0.48 -14.69 -0.05
C LEU A 17 0.68 -13.21 -0.36
N GLY A 18 0.23 -12.74 -1.53
CA GLY A 18 0.24 -11.33 -1.91
C GLY A 18 -0.60 -10.48 -0.96
N ASP A 19 -1.83 -10.91 -0.66
CA ASP A 19 -2.74 -10.19 0.24
C ASP A 19 -2.14 -10.00 1.63
N TRP A 20 -1.53 -11.05 2.18
CA TRP A 20 -0.81 -10.98 3.46
C TRP A 20 0.33 -9.96 3.43
N PHE A 21 1.04 -9.87 2.31
CA PHE A 21 2.12 -8.90 2.12
C PHE A 21 1.60 -7.46 2.03
N VAL A 22 0.47 -7.24 1.33
CA VAL A 22 -0.19 -5.93 1.25
C VAL A 22 -0.74 -5.52 2.62
N TYR A 23 -1.28 -6.46 3.40
CA TYR A 23 -1.68 -6.21 4.79
C TYR A 23 -0.51 -5.82 5.68
N LEU A 24 0.64 -6.48 5.55
CA LEU A 24 1.86 -6.12 6.26
C LEU A 24 2.29 -4.68 5.90
N LEU A 25 2.28 -4.34 4.61
CA LEU A 25 2.59 -2.99 4.12
C LEU A 25 1.63 -1.94 4.66
N LEU A 26 0.34 -2.26 4.70
CA LEU A 26 -0.71 -1.39 5.23
C LEU A 26 -0.47 -1.13 6.73
N ILE A 27 -0.19 -2.16 7.53
CA ILE A 27 0.11 -2.03 8.96
C ILE A 27 1.39 -1.21 9.18
N MET A 28 2.46 -1.49 8.43
CA MET A 28 3.71 -0.75 8.56
C MET A 28 3.54 0.74 8.24
N ASN A 29 2.87 1.08 7.14
CA ASN A 29 2.61 2.47 6.76
C ASN A 29 1.66 3.15 7.76
N PHE A 30 0.68 2.44 8.31
CA PHE A 30 -0.17 2.96 9.37
C PHE A 30 0.65 3.31 10.63
N LEU A 31 1.60 2.45 11.02
CA LEU A 31 2.50 2.74 12.12
C LEU A 31 3.39 3.96 11.83
N VAL A 32 3.88 4.12 10.59
CA VAL A 32 4.61 5.34 10.19
C VAL A 32 3.72 6.57 10.40
N LEU A 33 2.47 6.54 9.97
CA LEU A 33 1.53 7.65 10.12
C LEU A 33 1.31 8.01 11.60
N VAL A 34 1.08 7.01 12.45
CA VAL A 34 0.81 7.20 13.89
C VAL A 34 2.03 7.73 14.65
N ILE A 35 3.23 7.28 14.28
CA ILE A 35 4.48 7.65 14.99
C ILE A 35 5.02 8.99 14.48
N THR A 36 4.77 9.36 13.23
CA THR A 36 5.30 10.57 12.61
C THR A 36 4.80 11.83 13.35
N PRO A 37 5.69 12.79 13.71
CA PRO A 37 5.30 14.00 14.45
C PRO A 37 4.28 14.88 13.70
N GLU A 38 3.37 15.54 14.44
CA GLU A 38 2.22 16.36 13.98
C GLU A 38 2.56 17.64 13.18
N LYS A 39 3.72 17.72 12.52
CA LYS A 39 4.12 18.85 11.66
C LYS A 39 4.72 18.39 10.32
N ASN A 40 4.57 17.10 10.01
CA ASN A 40 5.08 16.48 8.80
C ASN A 40 3.95 16.19 7.81
N ASP A 41 3.07 17.15 7.57
CA ASP A 41 1.84 16.96 6.78
C ASP A 41 2.15 16.38 5.39
N ARG A 42 3.22 16.84 4.75
CA ARG A 42 3.66 16.29 3.45
C ARG A 42 3.97 14.79 3.52
N ALA A 43 4.71 14.34 4.53
CA ALA A 43 5.02 12.93 4.69
C ALA A 43 3.76 12.14 5.06
N ASN A 44 2.89 12.69 5.91
CA ASN A 44 1.63 12.07 6.29
C ASN A 44 0.71 11.88 5.07
N TYR A 45 0.58 12.87 4.19
CA TYR A 45 -0.18 12.73 2.94
C TYR A 45 0.41 11.67 2.02
N MET A 46 1.74 11.59 1.90
CA MET A 46 2.40 10.54 1.12
C MET A 46 2.08 9.14 1.68
N ILE A 47 2.13 8.99 3.01
CA ILE A 47 1.78 7.72 3.67
C ILE A 47 0.29 7.39 3.50
N VAL A 48 -0.60 8.39 3.56
CA VAL A 48 -2.04 8.19 3.29
C VAL A 48 -2.28 7.71 1.85
N VAL A 49 -1.54 8.25 0.88
CA VAL A 49 -1.62 7.77 -0.51
C VAL A 49 -1.18 6.31 -0.62
N VAL A 50 -0.14 5.90 0.12
CA VAL A 50 0.29 4.49 0.17
C VAL A 50 -0.78 3.61 0.80
N LEU A 51 -1.38 4.04 1.92
CA LEU A 51 -2.48 3.30 2.56
C LEU A 51 -3.67 3.13 1.62
N PHE A 52 -4.02 4.19 0.87
CA PHE A 52 -5.06 4.11 -0.14
C PHE A 52 -4.69 3.13 -1.25
N ALA A 53 -3.45 3.15 -1.73
CA ALA A 53 -2.95 2.19 -2.72
C ALA A 53 -3.06 0.74 -2.21
N CYS A 54 -2.69 0.45 -0.96
CA CYS A 54 -2.84 -0.88 -0.38
C CYS A 54 -4.31 -1.33 -0.31
N VAL A 55 -5.24 -0.43 0.02
CA VAL A 55 -6.67 -0.75 0.04
C VAL A 55 -7.19 -1.02 -1.38
N VAL A 56 -6.81 -0.18 -2.35
CA VAL A 56 -7.17 -0.39 -3.76
C VAL A 56 -6.65 -1.73 -4.25
N ASP A 57 -5.42 -2.09 -3.88
CA ASP A 57 -4.80 -3.36 -4.26
C ASP A 57 -5.54 -4.57 -3.67
N LEU A 58 -5.82 -4.56 -2.35
CA LEU A 58 -6.61 -5.59 -1.68
C LEU A 58 -8.03 -5.71 -2.26
N MET A 59 -8.66 -4.57 -2.54
CA MET A 59 -10.01 -4.54 -3.09
C MET A 59 -10.10 -5.15 -4.48
N ARG A 60 -8.99 -5.31 -5.22
CA ARG A 60 -9.05 -5.91 -6.55
C ARG A 60 -9.29 -7.41 -6.52
N GLY A 61 -8.74 -8.11 -5.51
CA GLY A 61 -8.93 -9.55 -5.29
C GLY A 61 -8.63 -10.46 -6.50
N SER A 62 -8.70 -11.78 -6.30
CA SER A 62 -8.35 -12.81 -7.29
C SER A 62 -9.19 -12.79 -8.59
N ASN A 63 -10.25 -11.97 -8.66
CA ASN A 63 -11.17 -11.96 -9.79
C ASN A 63 -11.21 -10.63 -10.58
N GLY A 64 -10.43 -9.61 -10.21
CA GLY A 64 -10.39 -8.32 -10.94
C GLY A 64 -11.75 -7.62 -11.08
N SER A 65 -12.76 -8.06 -10.35
CA SER A 65 -14.18 -7.81 -10.63
C SER A 65 -14.83 -6.84 -9.66
N VAL A 66 -14.13 -6.48 -8.58
CA VAL A 66 -14.70 -5.68 -7.49
C VAL A 66 -14.52 -4.18 -7.74
N ILE A 67 -13.53 -3.78 -8.54
CA ILE A 67 -13.40 -2.40 -9.03
C ILE A 67 -13.47 -2.39 -10.56
N PRO A 68 -14.68 -2.38 -11.15
CA PRO A 68 -14.85 -2.15 -12.57
C PRO A 68 -14.67 -0.65 -12.84
N VAL A 69 -13.42 -0.18 -12.84
CA VAL A 69 -13.12 1.13 -13.44
C VAL A 69 -12.74 0.86 -14.90
N ASP A 70 -13.73 0.92 -15.78
CA ASP A 70 -13.50 0.87 -17.23
C ASP A 70 -12.37 1.84 -17.62
N GLY A 71 -11.31 1.34 -18.24
CA GLY A 71 -10.15 2.15 -18.65
C GLY A 71 -9.02 2.29 -17.62
N PHE A 72 -9.20 1.91 -16.35
CA PHE A 72 -8.13 2.02 -15.35
C PHE A 72 -7.09 0.91 -15.47
N ASP A 73 -7.53 -0.29 -15.87
CA ASP A 73 -6.68 -1.49 -15.87
C ASP A 73 -6.67 -2.23 -17.21
N ASP A 74 -7.23 -1.64 -18.28
CA ASP A 74 -7.29 -2.20 -19.64
C ASP A 74 -5.91 -2.60 -20.20
N LEU A 75 -4.83 -2.05 -19.64
CA LEU A 75 -3.43 -2.35 -19.97
C LEU A 75 -2.57 -2.73 -18.74
N GLY A 76 -3.19 -2.98 -17.58
CA GLY A 76 -2.46 -3.19 -16.32
C GLY A 76 -1.79 -1.94 -15.74
N PHE A 77 -2.06 -0.76 -16.31
CA PHE A 77 -1.41 0.51 -15.89
C PHE A 77 -1.80 0.91 -14.47
N GLY A 78 -3.07 0.78 -14.09
CA GLY A 78 -3.54 1.01 -12.72
C GLY A 78 -2.85 0.10 -11.72
N THR A 79 -2.67 -1.19 -12.06
CA THR A 79 -1.85 -2.15 -11.28
C THR A 79 -0.43 -1.67 -11.10
N MET A 80 0.21 -1.32 -12.22
CA MET A 80 1.59 -0.91 -12.21
C MET A 80 1.78 0.33 -11.34
N MET A 81 0.89 1.31 -11.47
CA MET A 81 0.92 2.53 -10.67
C MET A 81 0.73 2.24 -9.18
N THR A 82 -0.19 1.36 -8.81
CA THR A 82 -0.46 1.02 -7.41
C THR A 82 0.77 0.38 -6.77
N HIS A 83 1.41 -0.57 -7.46
CA HIS A 83 2.66 -1.20 -7.00
C HIS A 83 3.82 -0.21 -6.91
N VAL A 84 3.96 0.68 -7.89
CA VAL A 84 4.98 1.74 -7.90
C VAL A 84 4.77 2.70 -6.72
N ILE A 85 3.53 3.08 -6.44
CA ILE A 85 3.18 3.92 -5.29
C ILE A 85 3.58 3.21 -3.99
N MET A 86 3.17 1.95 -3.82
CA MET A 86 3.48 1.16 -2.63
C MET A 86 4.99 0.96 -2.43
N GLY A 87 5.78 0.87 -3.51
CA GLY A 87 7.24 0.73 -3.44
C GLY A 87 8.01 2.04 -3.24
N ILE A 88 7.70 3.09 -4.00
CA ILE A 88 8.54 4.29 -4.07
C ILE A 88 8.13 5.34 -3.03
N VAL A 89 6.82 5.56 -2.84
CA VAL A 89 6.32 6.67 -2.02
C VAL A 89 6.73 6.57 -0.55
N PRO A 90 6.87 5.38 0.08
CA PRO A 90 7.40 5.32 1.45
C PRO A 90 8.83 5.87 1.59
N PHE A 91 9.70 5.73 0.57
CA PHE A 91 11.03 6.34 0.58
C PHE A 91 10.96 7.86 0.46
N LEU A 92 10.04 8.37 -0.38
CA LEU A 92 9.81 9.81 -0.50
C LEU A 92 9.25 10.38 0.81
N ALA A 93 8.35 9.65 1.46
CA ALA A 93 7.83 10.00 2.78
C ALA A 93 8.96 10.02 3.81
N ALA A 94 9.84 9.02 3.82
CA ALA A 94 11.00 8.97 4.72
C ALA A 94 11.91 10.21 4.55
N GLY A 95 12.18 10.62 3.32
CA GLY A 95 12.96 11.83 3.03
C GLY A 95 12.25 13.15 3.36
N ALA A 96 10.91 13.15 3.40
CA ALA A 96 10.10 14.30 3.75
C ALA A 96 9.90 14.48 5.27
N ILE A 97 10.17 13.45 6.08
CA ILE A 97 10.03 13.52 7.54
C ILE A 97 11.14 14.40 8.15
N ARG A 98 10.74 15.44 8.87
CA ARG A 98 11.62 16.22 9.72
C ARG A 98 11.93 15.44 10.99
N ILE A 99 13.21 15.18 11.23
CA ILE A 99 13.69 14.44 12.40
C ILE A 99 13.69 15.36 13.63
N THR A 100 12.53 15.48 14.27
CA THR A 100 12.39 16.15 15.57
C THR A 100 12.04 15.15 16.66
N GLY A 101 12.92 15.05 17.66
CA GLY A 101 12.74 14.17 18.82
C GLY A 101 12.81 12.67 18.50
N ARG A 102 12.40 11.85 19.47
CA ARG A 102 12.44 10.37 19.38
C ARG A 102 11.50 9.82 18.31
N LYS A 103 10.33 10.44 18.13
CA LYS A 103 9.32 10.05 17.15
C LYS A 103 9.84 10.12 15.71
N GLY A 104 10.45 11.24 15.31
CA GLY A 104 11.04 11.40 13.96
C GLY A 104 12.19 10.42 13.67
N ARG A 105 12.98 10.06 14.70
CA ARG A 105 14.06 9.06 14.54
C ARG A 105 13.57 7.63 14.34
N MET A 106 12.35 7.32 14.80
CA MET A 106 11.74 6.00 14.63
C MET A 106 10.90 5.91 13.35
N SER A 107 10.25 6.99 12.92
CA SER A 107 9.38 6.98 11.75
C SER A 107 10.16 6.84 10.43
N VAL A 108 11.36 7.45 10.33
CA VAL A 108 12.21 7.35 9.13
C VAL A 108 12.61 5.91 8.81
N PRO A 109 13.27 5.14 9.71
CA PRO A 109 13.65 3.76 9.39
C PRO A 109 12.43 2.86 9.12
N LEU A 110 11.31 3.11 9.80
CA LEU A 110 10.08 2.34 9.54
C LEU A 110 9.50 2.64 8.16
N ALA A 111 9.53 3.89 7.71
CA ALA A 111 9.12 4.29 6.36
C ALA A 111 10.05 3.71 5.27
N VAL A 112 11.36 3.66 5.54
CA VAL A 112 12.34 3.00 4.65
C VAL A 112 12.07 1.50 4.57
N LEU A 113 11.83 0.83 5.71
CA LEU A 113 11.46 -0.58 5.72
C LEU A 113 10.17 -0.81 4.94
N ALA A 114 9.15 0.04 5.12
CA ALA A 114 7.91 -0.06 4.36
C ALA A 114 8.16 0.05 2.85
N GLY A 115 9.04 0.95 2.42
CA GLY A 115 9.45 1.07 1.02
C GLY A 115 10.16 -0.19 0.50
N VAL A 116 11.05 -0.79 1.28
CA VAL A 116 11.72 -2.05 0.90
C VAL A 116 10.71 -3.17 0.70
N PHE A 117 9.79 -3.36 1.65
CA PHE A 117 8.73 -4.36 1.51
C PHE A 117 7.81 -4.06 0.31
N GLY A 118 7.54 -2.78 0.03
CA GLY A 118 6.73 -2.36 -1.11
C GLY A 118 7.39 -2.65 -2.44
N VAL A 119 8.71 -2.43 -2.55
CA VAL A 119 9.49 -2.79 -3.74
C VAL A 119 9.54 -4.30 -3.92
N VAL A 120 9.77 -5.06 -2.84
CA VAL A 120 9.75 -6.53 -2.90
C VAL A 120 8.40 -7.01 -3.41
N TYR A 121 7.30 -6.50 -2.83
CA TYR A 121 5.95 -6.83 -3.30
C TYR A 121 5.76 -6.53 -4.78
N ALA A 122 6.09 -5.29 -5.21
CA ALA A 122 5.95 -4.87 -6.60
C ALA A 122 6.74 -5.79 -7.55
N VAL A 123 8.00 -6.10 -7.23
CA VAL A 123 8.84 -6.99 -8.04
C VAL A 123 8.23 -8.39 -8.12
N PHE A 124 7.79 -8.96 -6.99
CA PHE A 124 7.17 -10.29 -6.98
C PHE A 124 5.86 -10.31 -7.77
N ALA A 125 5.05 -9.25 -7.70
CA ALA A 125 3.82 -9.14 -8.46
C ALA A 125 4.06 -9.10 -9.98
N PHE A 126 5.20 -8.54 -10.44
CA PHE A 126 5.58 -8.55 -11.86
C PHE A 126 6.28 -9.84 -12.31
N VAL A 127 7.15 -10.41 -11.48
CA VAL A 127 8.03 -11.52 -11.86
C VAL A 127 7.40 -12.89 -11.58
N ALA A 128 6.56 -12.98 -10.54
CA ALA A 128 5.91 -14.22 -10.10
C ALA A 128 4.42 -13.97 -9.73
N PRO A 129 3.59 -13.49 -10.67
CA PRO A 129 2.19 -13.15 -10.40
C PRO A 129 1.38 -14.35 -9.88
N ASN A 130 1.74 -15.57 -10.29
CA ASN A 130 1.11 -16.83 -9.83
C ASN A 130 1.35 -17.19 -8.35
N VAL A 131 2.22 -16.44 -7.66
CA VAL A 131 2.46 -16.58 -6.21
C VAL A 131 1.74 -15.46 -5.44
N VAL A 132 1.48 -14.33 -6.11
CA VAL A 132 0.90 -13.12 -5.53
C VAL A 132 -0.62 -13.10 -5.69
N TYR A 133 -1.15 -13.62 -6.79
CA TYR A 133 -2.58 -13.70 -7.11
C TYR A 133 -3.07 -15.15 -7.15
#